data_AF-A0A2B7WI75-F1
#
_entry.id   AF-A0A2B7WI75-F1
#
_cell.length_a   1.000
_cell.length_b   1.000
_cell.length_c   1.000
_cell.angle_alpha   90.00
_cell.angle_beta   90.00
_cell.angle_gamma   90.00
#
_symmetry.space_group_name_H-M   'P 1'
#
loop_
_entity.id
_entity.type
_entity.pdbx_description
1 polymer ?
#
loop_
_entity_poly.entity_id
_entity_poly.type
_entity_poly.pdbx_seq_one_letter_code
_entity_poly.pdbx_strand_id
1 'polypeptide(L)'
;MDNAKQHIAIDIAKQGDLIVKIFEYMDSPCKSHTANDTPRQSASFRVEKSKLVESSRYFDTMLNGRWSESGSDTIVLHGDTIKSMGAWFCCFHSLYLDSLPFRINIADIRNVVLVGERYGFKPEILHWQFNKWWEVVSLDTVDDFHKPLLPSYYFSHAKSFKDLTKSLVYRSNGYITHEHPTSPHQTKLPARLIPQLNSIKHELLRELHRGLFGPTEDLIVMSRSCVNIIVSPYLSELQQVNVKLSDLHFPRNINRNLNALAKFNWADVLS
;
A
#
# COMPACT_ATOMS: atom_id res chain seq x y z
N MET A 1 -1.55 -36.83 4.15
CA MET A 1 -0.98 -36.18 5.35
C MET A 1 -1.87 -35.01 5.67
N ASP A 2 -2.65 -35.16 6.74
CA ASP A 2 -3.69 -34.24 7.16
C ASP A 2 -3.11 -32.88 7.55
N ASN A 3 -3.37 -31.86 6.73
CA ASN A 3 -3.21 -30.47 7.14
C ASN A 3 -4.34 -30.15 8.12
N ALA A 4 -4.10 -30.41 9.41
CA ALA A 4 -4.99 -29.96 10.48
C ALA A 4 -5.20 -28.44 10.32
N LYS A 5 -6.44 -28.04 9.98
CA LYS A 5 -6.84 -26.65 9.85
C LYS A 5 -6.60 -25.95 11.19
N GLN A 6 -5.74 -24.94 11.20
CA GLN A 6 -5.45 -24.19 12.41
C GLN A 6 -6.67 -23.32 12.77
N HIS A 7 -7.29 -23.62 13.91
CA HIS A 7 -8.33 -22.80 14.52
C HIS A 7 -7.73 -22.00 15.66
N ILE A 8 -7.96 -20.68 15.68
CA ILE A 8 -7.41 -19.79 16.69
C ILE A 8 -8.56 -19.15 17.46
N ALA A 9 -8.57 -19.29 18.79
CA ALA A 9 -9.49 -18.57 19.67
C ALA A 9 -8.81 -17.30 20.20
N ILE A 10 -9.48 -16.15 20.09
CA ILE A 10 -8.94 -14.85 20.44
C ILE A 10 -9.95 -14.12 21.33
N ASP A 11 -9.56 -13.83 22.57
CA ASP A 11 -10.36 -13.04 23.49
C ASP A 11 -10.04 -11.56 23.33
N ILE A 12 -10.89 -10.83 22.60
CA ILE A 12 -10.81 -9.36 22.49
C ILE A 12 -11.45 -8.72 23.73
N ALA A 13 -12.57 -9.26 24.18
CA ALA A 13 -13.23 -8.83 25.42
C ALA A 13 -13.33 -10.02 26.38
N LYS A 14 -12.73 -9.91 27.57
CA LYS A 14 -12.76 -10.97 28.61
C LYS A 14 -14.18 -11.32 29.04
N GLN A 15 -15.09 -10.36 29.00
CA GLN A 15 -16.51 -10.52 29.34
C GLN A 15 -17.40 -10.39 28.09
N GLY A 16 -16.83 -10.60 26.89
CA GLY A 16 -17.57 -10.49 25.64
C GLY A 16 -18.73 -11.50 25.57
N ASP A 17 -19.88 -11.01 25.11
CA ASP A 17 -21.16 -11.71 25.01
C ASP A 17 -21.46 -12.23 23.59
N LEU A 18 -20.53 -12.02 22.64
CA LEU A 18 -20.66 -12.49 21.26
C LEU A 18 -19.38 -13.18 20.77
N ILE A 19 -19.55 -14.31 20.08
CA ILE A 19 -18.49 -15.01 19.36
C ILE A 19 -18.62 -14.76 17.86
N VAL A 20 -17.61 -14.13 17.26
CA VAL A 20 -17.53 -13.97 15.80
C VAL A 20 -16.56 -14.98 15.22
N LYS A 21 -17.09 -15.96 14.47
CA LYS A 21 -16.28 -16.95 13.75
C LYS A 21 -15.97 -16.44 12.35
N ILE A 22 -14.70 -16.47 11.96
CA ILE A 22 -14.25 -16.06 10.64
C ILE A 22 -13.62 -17.24 9.93
N PHE A 23 -14.10 -17.51 8.73
CA PHE A 23 -13.53 -18.48 7.80
C PHE A 23 -12.82 -17.76 6.66
N GLU A 24 -11.50 -17.93 6.61
CA GLU A 24 -10.64 -17.37 5.57
C GLU A 24 -10.33 -18.43 4.52
N TYR A 25 -10.44 -18.06 3.26
CA TYR A 25 -10.27 -18.94 2.10
C TYR A 25 -8.99 -18.60 1.33
N MET A 26 -8.50 -19.51 0.48
CA MET A 26 -7.28 -19.32 -0.32
C MET A 26 -7.43 -18.22 -1.40
N ASP A 27 -8.66 -17.96 -1.84
CA ASP A 27 -8.97 -16.98 -2.88
C ASP A 27 -8.96 -15.55 -2.36
N SER A 28 -8.83 -14.58 -3.29
CA SER A 28 -8.87 -13.15 -2.96
C SER A 28 -10.07 -12.80 -2.06
N PRO A 29 -9.87 -11.94 -1.05
CA PRO A 29 -10.96 -11.50 -0.18
C PRO A 29 -12.09 -10.89 -1.02
N CYS A 30 -13.33 -11.04 -0.56
CA CYS A 30 -14.57 -10.54 -1.20
C CYS A 30 -15.23 -11.44 -2.26
N LYS A 31 -14.84 -12.70 -2.45
CA LYS A 31 -15.65 -13.65 -3.23
C LYS A 31 -16.77 -14.25 -2.39
N SER A 32 -17.94 -14.47 -3.00
CA SER A 32 -19.02 -15.24 -2.39
C SER A 32 -18.57 -16.69 -2.27
N HIS A 33 -18.36 -17.16 -1.05
CA HIS A 33 -18.03 -18.56 -0.79
C HIS A 33 -19.28 -19.36 -0.53
N THR A 34 -19.32 -20.58 -1.08
CA THR A 34 -20.39 -21.53 -0.81
C THR A 34 -20.02 -22.42 0.37
N ALA A 35 -21.01 -23.07 0.98
CA ALA A 35 -20.79 -24.01 2.10
C ALA A 35 -19.83 -25.17 1.76
N ASN A 36 -19.59 -25.43 0.47
CA ASN A 36 -18.69 -26.49 0.00
C ASN A 36 -17.22 -26.04 -0.11
N ASP A 37 -16.94 -24.74 -0.03
CA ASP A 37 -15.57 -24.25 -0.09
C ASP A 37 -14.83 -24.66 1.19
N THR A 38 -13.61 -25.16 1.03
CA THR A 38 -12.79 -25.57 2.16
C THR A 38 -12.02 -24.36 2.69
N PRO A 39 -12.27 -23.90 3.93
CA PRO A 39 -11.53 -22.78 4.49
C PRO A 39 -10.06 -23.15 4.70
N ARG A 40 -9.18 -22.21 4.39
CA ARG A 40 -7.73 -22.30 4.62
C ARG A 40 -7.43 -22.28 6.12
N GLN A 41 -8.06 -21.35 6.83
CA GLN A 41 -7.91 -21.17 8.27
C GLN A 41 -9.17 -20.55 8.87
N SER A 42 -9.29 -20.63 10.19
CA SER A 42 -10.43 -20.03 10.90
C SER A 42 -10.02 -19.47 12.25
N ALA A 43 -10.76 -18.47 12.71
CA ALA A 43 -10.61 -17.95 14.06
C ALA A 43 -11.96 -17.60 14.69
N SER A 44 -12.03 -17.70 16.01
CA SER A 44 -13.16 -17.24 16.82
C SER A 44 -12.72 -16.05 17.66
N PHE A 45 -13.43 -14.93 17.56
CA PHE A 45 -13.19 -13.74 18.36
C PHE A 45 -14.31 -13.57 19.37
N ARG A 46 -13.96 -13.52 20.66
CA ARG A 46 -14.91 -13.12 21.71
C ARG A 46 -14.90 -11.61 21.86
N VAL A 47 -16.03 -10.97 21.58
CA VAL A 47 -16.21 -9.51 21.52
C VAL A 47 -17.46 -9.09 22.29
N GLU A 48 -17.60 -7.79 22.57
CA GLU A 48 -18.84 -7.19 23.06
C GLU A 48 -19.77 -6.84 21.90
N LYS A 49 -20.99 -7.39 21.93
CA LYS A 49 -22.06 -7.16 20.95
C LYS A 49 -22.35 -5.67 20.80
N SER A 50 -22.44 -4.95 21.92
CA SER A 50 -22.70 -3.51 21.97
C SER A 50 -21.66 -2.70 21.18
N LYS A 51 -20.36 -2.97 21.39
CA LYS A 51 -19.27 -2.29 20.66
C LYS A 51 -19.31 -2.53 19.17
N LEU A 52 -19.67 -3.74 18.77
CA LEU A 52 -19.77 -4.10 17.35
C LEU A 52 -20.94 -3.37 16.66
N VAL A 53 -22.10 -3.33 17.33
CA VAL A 53 -23.31 -2.61 16.89
C VAL A 53 -23.06 -1.10 16.80
N GLU A 54 -22.45 -0.50 17.82
CA GLU A 54 -22.10 0.94 17.86
C GLU A 54 -21.17 1.34 16.70
N SER A 55 -20.32 0.40 16.27
CA SER A 55 -19.26 0.66 15.28
C SER A 55 -19.69 0.41 13.83
N SER A 56 -20.84 -0.25 13.59
CA SER A 56 -21.28 -0.64 12.25
C SER A 56 -22.79 -0.78 12.13
N ARG A 57 -23.37 -0.07 11.16
CA ARG A 57 -24.79 -0.25 10.78
C ARG A 57 -25.09 -1.65 10.27
N TYR A 58 -24.12 -2.29 9.60
CA TYR A 58 -24.27 -3.68 9.15
C TYR A 58 -24.50 -4.60 10.33
N PHE A 59 -23.64 -4.53 11.35
CA PHE A 59 -23.78 -5.37 12.54
C PHE A 59 -25.00 -4.99 13.39
N ASP A 60 -25.35 -3.71 13.49
CA ASP A 60 -26.61 -3.29 14.11
C ASP A 60 -27.82 -3.97 13.44
N THR A 61 -27.88 -3.92 12.11
CA THR A 61 -28.97 -4.54 11.34
C THR A 61 -29.00 -6.06 11.51
N MET A 62 -27.84 -6.72 11.51
CA MET A 62 -27.73 -8.17 11.68
C MET A 62 -28.12 -8.62 13.11
N LEU A 63 -27.62 -7.91 14.13
CA LEU A 63 -27.64 -8.38 15.52
C LEU A 63 -28.84 -7.88 16.32
N ASN A 64 -29.46 -6.77 15.90
CA ASN A 64 -30.68 -6.23 16.49
C ASN A 64 -31.90 -6.31 15.55
N GLY A 65 -31.68 -6.76 14.30
CA GLY A 65 -32.75 -6.91 13.32
C GLY A 65 -33.46 -8.26 13.37
N ARG A 66 -34.06 -8.63 12.23
CA ARG A 66 -34.85 -9.87 12.06
C ARG A 66 -34.05 -11.02 11.45
N TRP A 67 -32.73 -10.93 11.47
CA TRP A 67 -31.87 -11.98 10.93
C TRP A 67 -31.81 -13.14 11.91
N SER A 68 -31.50 -14.34 11.42
CA SER A 68 -31.32 -15.52 12.29
C SER A 68 -30.28 -15.30 13.39
N GLU A 69 -29.31 -14.44 13.10
CA GLU A 69 -28.18 -14.07 13.95
C GLU A 69 -28.57 -13.18 15.12
N SER A 70 -29.73 -12.51 15.10
CA SER A 70 -30.08 -11.51 16.12
C SER A 70 -30.27 -12.09 17.52
N GLY A 71 -30.75 -13.34 17.60
CA GLY A 71 -30.88 -14.11 18.82
C GLY A 71 -29.70 -15.04 19.12
N SER A 72 -28.66 -15.05 18.29
CA SER A 72 -27.50 -15.93 18.45
C SER A 72 -26.39 -15.25 19.26
N ASP A 73 -25.70 -16.04 20.09
CA ASP A 73 -24.44 -15.64 20.74
C ASP A 73 -23.22 -15.83 19.81
N THR A 74 -23.46 -16.37 18.61
CA THR A 74 -22.42 -16.71 17.64
C THR A 74 -22.84 -16.27 16.25
N ILE A 75 -21.98 -15.51 15.57
CA ILE A 75 -22.13 -15.20 14.14
C ILE A 75 -20.95 -15.74 13.34
N VAL A 76 -21.18 -16.01 12.05
CA VAL A 76 -20.18 -16.57 11.16
C VAL A 76 -19.98 -15.65 9.96
N LEU A 77 -18.73 -15.28 9.69
CA LEU A 77 -18.32 -14.47 8.56
C LEU A 77 -17.41 -15.28 7.64
N HIS A 78 -17.62 -15.16 6.32
CA HIS A 78 -16.90 -15.91 5.30
C HIS A 78 -16.17 -14.98 4.34
N GLY A 79 -14.96 -15.36 3.92
CA GLY A 79 -14.22 -14.66 2.86
C GLY A 79 -13.47 -13.41 3.31
N ASP A 80 -13.39 -13.18 4.62
CA ASP A 80 -12.56 -12.13 5.22
C ASP A 80 -11.28 -12.70 5.80
N THR A 81 -10.23 -11.89 5.77
CA THR A 81 -8.98 -12.27 6.42
C THR A 81 -9.14 -12.13 7.93
N ILE A 82 -8.69 -13.14 8.68
CA ILE A 82 -8.71 -13.15 10.15
C ILE A 82 -8.01 -11.90 10.70
N LYS A 83 -6.89 -11.52 10.08
CA LYS A 83 -6.09 -10.38 10.52
C LYS A 83 -6.84 -9.04 10.43
N SER A 84 -7.52 -8.81 9.30
CA SER A 84 -8.22 -7.54 9.06
C SER A 84 -9.41 -7.36 9.98
N MET A 85 -10.19 -8.42 10.19
CA MET A 85 -11.29 -8.38 11.15
C MET A 85 -10.80 -8.20 12.58
N GLY A 86 -9.74 -8.93 12.97
CA GLY A 86 -9.11 -8.79 14.28
C GLY A 86 -8.63 -7.36 14.55
N ALA A 87 -8.05 -6.70 13.55
CA ALA A 87 -7.64 -5.29 13.64
C ALA A 87 -8.81 -4.37 14.02
N TRP A 88 -9.93 -4.51 13.32
CA TRP A 88 -11.14 -3.74 13.58
C TRP A 88 -11.74 -4.05 14.95
N PHE A 89 -11.85 -5.33 15.31
CA PHE A 89 -12.37 -5.73 16.62
C PHE A 89 -11.52 -5.19 17.77
N CYS A 90 -10.18 -5.25 17.68
CA CYS A 90 -9.31 -4.60 18.65
C CYS A 90 -9.63 -3.11 18.78
N CYS A 91 -9.75 -2.40 17.66
CA CYS A 91 -10.00 -0.96 17.70
C CYS A 91 -11.38 -0.61 18.28
N PHE A 92 -12.44 -1.38 17.98
CA PHE A 92 -13.77 -1.21 18.57
C PHE A 92 -13.74 -1.34 20.10
N HIS A 93 -12.82 -2.14 20.63
CA HIS A 93 -12.64 -2.38 22.06
C HIS A 93 -11.49 -1.54 22.66
N SER A 94 -11.02 -0.51 21.96
CA SER A 94 -9.92 0.37 22.40
C SER A 94 -8.62 -0.39 22.75
N LEU A 95 -8.38 -1.52 22.10
CA LEU A 95 -7.16 -2.31 22.23
C LEU A 95 -6.10 -1.93 21.21
N TYR A 96 -4.86 -2.32 21.51
CA TYR A 96 -3.72 -2.18 20.62
C TYR A 96 -3.68 -3.28 19.57
N LEU A 97 -3.23 -2.97 18.35
CA LEU A 97 -3.01 -3.99 17.31
C LEU A 97 -2.00 -5.04 17.77
N ASP A 98 -1.04 -4.66 18.61
CA ASP A 98 -0.07 -5.56 19.22
C ASP A 98 -0.67 -6.54 20.24
N SER A 99 -1.94 -6.36 20.63
CA SER A 99 -2.68 -7.32 21.45
C SER A 99 -3.14 -8.55 20.64
N LEU A 100 -3.09 -8.50 19.31
CA LEU A 100 -3.41 -9.64 18.46
C LEU A 100 -2.25 -10.65 18.45
N PRO A 101 -2.54 -11.96 18.32
CA PRO A 101 -1.50 -12.99 18.25
C PRO A 101 -0.73 -12.98 16.92
N PHE A 102 -0.97 -12.00 16.05
CA PHE A 102 -0.37 -11.87 14.74
C PHE A 102 -0.05 -10.41 14.45
N ARG A 103 0.99 -10.18 13.65
CA ARG A 103 1.35 -8.84 13.16
C ARG A 103 0.61 -8.50 11.87
N ILE A 104 0.20 -7.25 11.75
CA ILE A 104 -0.36 -6.67 10.52
C ILE A 104 0.78 -6.11 9.69
N ASN A 105 1.01 -6.69 8.53
CA ASN A 105 2.02 -6.21 7.57
C ASN A 105 1.38 -5.30 6.50
N ILE A 106 2.21 -4.81 5.57
CA ILE A 106 1.76 -3.92 4.48
C ILE A 106 0.72 -4.57 3.56
N ALA A 107 0.80 -5.89 3.33
CA ALA A 107 -0.20 -6.59 2.53
C ALA A 107 -1.53 -6.72 3.28
N ASP A 108 -1.48 -6.91 4.60
CA ASP A 108 -2.66 -7.04 5.46
C ASP A 108 -3.43 -5.71 5.54
N ILE A 109 -2.74 -4.56 5.56
CA ILE A 109 -3.40 -3.25 5.77
C ILE A 109 -4.38 -2.87 4.65
N ARG A 110 -4.15 -3.37 3.43
CA ARG A 110 -5.12 -3.20 2.33
C ARG A 110 -6.42 -3.93 2.65
N ASN A 111 -6.33 -5.15 3.17
CA ASN A 111 -7.50 -5.96 3.52
C ASN A 111 -8.27 -5.34 4.69
N VAL A 112 -7.58 -4.65 5.62
CA VAL A 112 -8.21 -3.85 6.68
C VAL A 112 -9.13 -2.79 6.09
N VAL A 113 -8.67 -2.07 5.06
CA VAL A 113 -9.51 -1.10 4.34
C VAL A 113 -10.71 -1.79 3.70
N LEU A 114 -10.49 -2.85 2.91
CA LEU A 114 -11.57 -3.55 2.19
C LEU A 114 -12.66 -4.10 3.11
N VAL A 115 -12.26 -4.63 4.27
CA VAL A 115 -13.19 -5.08 5.31
C VAL A 115 -13.95 -3.90 5.90
N GLY A 116 -13.26 -2.79 6.18
CA GLY A 116 -13.87 -1.56 6.67
C GLY A 116 -14.98 -1.05 5.74
N GLU A 117 -14.71 -1.03 4.44
CA GLU A 117 -15.71 -0.65 3.44
C GLU A 117 -16.89 -1.61 3.38
N ARG A 118 -16.63 -2.92 3.35
CA ARG A 118 -17.67 -3.94 3.21
C ARG A 118 -18.71 -3.84 4.33
N TYR A 119 -18.24 -3.61 5.55
CA TYR A 119 -19.09 -3.55 6.74
C TYR A 119 -19.44 -2.13 7.18
N GLY A 120 -19.04 -1.11 6.41
CA GLY A 120 -19.34 0.30 6.71
C GLY A 120 -18.73 0.78 8.03
N PHE A 121 -17.51 0.35 8.35
CA PHE A 121 -16.78 0.79 9.53
C PHE A 121 -16.24 2.21 9.35
N LYS A 122 -16.30 3.00 10.43
CA LYS A 122 -15.80 4.38 10.47
C LYS A 122 -14.26 4.39 10.45
N PRO A 123 -13.59 4.94 9.41
CA PRO A 123 -12.13 4.99 9.30
C PRO A 123 -11.45 5.64 10.51
N GLU A 124 -12.14 6.61 11.13
CA GLU A 124 -11.64 7.41 12.25
C GLU A 124 -11.26 6.54 13.46
N ILE A 125 -11.92 5.39 13.63
CA ILE A 125 -11.68 4.46 14.73
C ILE A 125 -10.25 3.87 14.67
N LEU A 126 -9.76 3.58 13.46
CA LEU A 126 -8.45 2.94 13.25
C LEU A 126 -7.34 3.95 12.98
N HIS A 127 -7.66 5.22 12.72
CA HIS A 127 -6.70 6.26 12.32
C HIS A 127 -5.49 6.33 13.26
N TRP A 128 -5.69 6.43 14.58
CA TRP A 128 -4.56 6.55 15.52
C TRP A 128 -3.67 5.29 15.56
N GLN A 129 -4.25 4.11 15.37
CA GLN A 129 -3.49 2.85 15.25
C GLN A 129 -2.71 2.81 13.93
N PHE A 130 -3.32 3.28 12.84
CA PHE A 130 -2.63 3.39 11.55
C PHE A 130 -1.41 4.31 11.65
N ASN A 131 -1.53 5.43 12.39
CA ASN A 131 -0.40 6.35 12.61
C ASN A 131 0.76 5.65 13.33
N LYS A 132 0.48 4.95 14.44
CA LYS A 132 1.50 4.18 15.17
C LYS A 132 2.11 3.05 14.33
N TRP A 133 1.26 2.35 13.58
CA TRP A 133 1.71 1.31 12.67
C TRP A 133 2.65 1.88 11.59
N TRP A 134 2.32 3.05 11.02
CA TRP A 134 3.15 3.69 10.00
C TRP A 134 4.51 4.15 10.52
N GLU A 135 4.61 4.57 11.79
CA GLU A 135 5.89 5.02 12.38
C GLU A 135 6.97 3.94 12.39
N VAL A 136 6.58 2.66 12.42
CA VAL A 136 7.51 1.53 12.41
C VAL A 136 7.67 0.88 11.02
N VAL A 137 6.95 1.37 10.00
CA VAL A 137 7.07 0.87 8.63
C VAL A 137 8.32 1.46 7.98
N SER A 138 9.20 0.57 7.50
CA SER A 138 10.31 0.95 6.62
C SER A 138 9.87 0.94 5.16
N LEU A 139 10.03 2.06 4.45
CA LEU A 139 9.75 2.14 3.01
C LEU A 139 10.70 1.31 2.16
N ASP A 140 11.86 0.94 2.71
CA ASP A 140 12.85 0.13 2.00
C ASP A 140 12.46 -1.35 1.98
N THR A 141 11.49 -1.76 2.81
CA THR A 141 10.91 -3.11 2.79
C THR A 141 9.58 -3.18 2.02
N VAL A 142 9.18 -2.07 1.37
CA VAL A 142 7.97 -1.99 0.55
C VAL A 142 8.33 -2.34 -0.90
N ASP A 143 8.04 -3.58 -1.30
CA ASP A 143 8.24 -4.03 -2.68
C ASP A 143 7.21 -3.45 -3.65
N ASP A 144 6.03 -3.08 -3.12
CA ASP A 144 4.91 -2.56 -3.90
C ASP A 144 4.24 -1.41 -3.16
N PHE A 145 4.56 -0.19 -3.58
CA PHE A 145 4.05 1.04 -2.98
C PHE A 145 2.55 1.27 -3.24
N HIS A 146 1.92 0.54 -4.16
CA HIS A 146 0.48 0.65 -4.39
C HIS A 146 -0.33 0.07 -3.21
N LYS A 147 0.17 -1.00 -2.59
CA LYS A 147 -0.50 -1.68 -1.45
C LYS A 147 -0.77 -0.76 -0.26
N PRO A 148 0.20 0.01 0.26
CA PRO A 148 -0.05 0.94 1.37
C PRO A 148 -0.61 2.30 0.93
N LEU A 149 -0.66 2.61 -0.37
CA LEU A 149 -1.14 3.91 -0.87
C LEU A 149 -2.64 4.08 -0.65
N LEU A 150 -3.43 3.03 -0.94
CA LEU A 150 -4.87 3.05 -0.70
C LEU A 150 -5.20 3.24 0.79
N PRO A 151 -4.64 2.46 1.75
CA PRO A 151 -4.78 2.73 3.18
C PRO A 151 -4.40 4.14 3.61
N SER A 152 -3.29 4.66 3.09
CA SER A 152 -2.86 6.03 3.41
C SER A 152 -3.88 7.08 3.00
N TYR A 153 -4.53 6.89 1.85
CA TYR A 153 -5.63 7.73 1.39
C TYR A 153 -6.89 7.52 2.23
N TYR A 154 -7.29 6.26 2.45
CA TYR A 154 -8.49 5.88 3.20
C TYR A 154 -8.51 6.44 4.63
N PHE A 155 -7.38 6.35 5.34
CA PHE A 155 -7.23 6.89 6.70
C PHE A 155 -6.86 8.37 6.73
N SER A 156 -6.81 9.07 5.58
CA SER A 156 -6.43 10.49 5.49
C SER A 156 -5.07 10.81 6.13
N HIS A 157 -4.11 9.89 6.07
CA HIS A 157 -2.80 10.05 6.69
C HIS A 157 -1.81 10.73 5.73
N ALA A 158 -1.68 12.05 5.86
CA ALA A 158 -0.91 12.89 4.92
C ALA A 158 0.57 12.50 4.80
N LYS A 159 1.21 12.12 5.92
CA LYS A 159 2.64 11.76 5.94
C LYS A 159 2.90 10.52 5.08
N SER A 160 2.16 9.43 5.32
CA SER A 160 2.34 8.20 4.54
C SER A 160 1.97 8.41 3.08
N PHE A 161 0.91 9.17 2.78
CA PHE A 161 0.53 9.47 1.41
C PHE A 161 1.65 10.23 0.65
N LYS A 162 2.25 11.24 1.28
CA LYS A 162 3.39 11.98 0.72
C LYS A 162 4.60 11.06 0.48
N ASP A 163 4.94 10.25 1.48
CA ASP A 163 6.13 9.40 1.42
C ASP A 163 6.00 8.32 0.33
N LEU A 164 4.81 7.73 0.19
CA LEU A 164 4.50 6.72 -0.81
C LEU A 164 4.42 7.29 -2.23
N THR A 165 3.76 8.43 -2.42
CA THR A 165 3.68 9.09 -3.73
C THR A 165 5.05 9.55 -4.20
N LYS A 166 5.90 10.10 -3.29
CA LYS A 166 7.30 10.41 -3.59
C LYS A 166 8.06 9.14 -3.99
N SER A 167 7.92 8.06 -3.22
CA SER A 167 8.59 6.79 -3.52
C SER A 167 8.17 6.21 -4.86
N LEU A 168 6.88 6.27 -5.21
CA LEU A 168 6.37 5.87 -6.53
C LEU A 168 7.00 6.68 -7.66
N VAL A 169 7.05 8.01 -7.54
CA VAL A 169 7.65 8.87 -8.57
C VAL A 169 9.14 8.56 -8.77
N TYR A 170 9.89 8.46 -7.67
CA TYR A 170 11.35 8.31 -7.75
C TYR A 170 11.82 6.88 -8.00
N ARG A 171 11.12 5.87 -7.47
CA ARG A 171 11.60 4.47 -7.43
C ARG A 171 10.90 3.56 -8.45
N SER A 172 9.73 3.93 -8.98
CA SER A 172 9.04 3.06 -9.97
C SER A 172 9.84 2.90 -11.25
N ASN A 173 9.79 1.71 -11.84
CA ASN A 173 10.27 1.45 -13.19
C ASN A 173 9.11 1.61 -14.17
N GLY A 174 9.32 2.34 -15.26
CA GLY A 174 8.28 2.59 -16.26
C GLY A 174 7.21 3.56 -15.78
N TYR A 175 6.08 3.57 -16.50
CA TYR A 175 4.90 4.33 -16.08
C TYR A 175 4.30 3.71 -14.82
N ILE A 176 3.89 4.56 -13.88
CA ILE A 176 3.09 4.14 -12.73
C ILE A 176 1.71 3.74 -13.28
N THR A 177 1.27 2.53 -12.98
CA THR A 177 -0.04 2.03 -13.41
C THR A 177 -1.03 2.02 -12.26
N HIS A 178 -2.33 1.96 -12.58
CA HIS A 178 -3.32 1.63 -11.57
C HIS A 178 -3.25 0.13 -11.28
N GLU A 179 -3.35 -0.24 -10.01
CA GLU A 179 -3.80 -1.59 -9.70
C GLU A 179 -5.28 -1.72 -10.07
N HIS A 180 -5.62 -2.84 -10.68
CA HIS A 180 -7.01 -3.13 -11.01
C HIS A 180 -7.80 -3.38 -9.73
N PRO A 181 -8.91 -2.65 -9.49
CA PRO A 181 -9.77 -2.93 -8.35
C PRO A 181 -10.38 -4.33 -8.50
N THR A 182 -10.42 -5.09 -7.41
CA THR A 182 -10.97 -6.44 -7.40
C THR A 182 -12.49 -6.44 -7.36
N SER A 183 -13.12 -5.30 -7.02
CA SER A 183 -14.57 -5.11 -7.01
C SER A 183 -14.98 -3.67 -7.39
N PRO A 184 -16.11 -3.49 -8.09
CA PRO A 184 -16.59 -2.16 -8.50
C PRO A 184 -16.94 -1.22 -7.34
N HIS A 185 -17.20 -1.75 -6.14
CA HIS A 185 -17.62 -1.00 -4.96
C HIS A 185 -16.48 -0.63 -4.00
N GLN A 186 -15.24 -0.96 -4.32
CA GLN A 186 -14.08 -0.65 -3.49
C GLN A 186 -13.67 0.82 -3.60
N THR A 187 -13.19 1.43 -2.52
CA THR A 187 -12.58 2.76 -2.51
C THR A 187 -11.45 2.73 -3.52
N LYS A 188 -11.57 3.65 -4.48
CA LYS A 188 -10.54 3.87 -5.49
C LYS A 188 -9.74 5.07 -5.07
N LEU A 189 -8.44 4.98 -5.30
CA LEU A 189 -7.62 6.19 -5.35
C LEU A 189 -8.23 7.16 -6.37
N PRO A 190 -8.09 8.48 -6.16
CA PRO A 190 -8.59 9.48 -7.10
C PRO A 190 -8.12 9.18 -8.53
N ALA A 191 -9.04 9.21 -9.50
CA ALA A 191 -8.75 8.83 -10.89
C ALA A 191 -7.59 9.64 -11.51
N ARG A 192 -7.38 10.88 -11.04
CA ARG A 192 -6.30 11.77 -11.50
C ARG A 192 -4.96 11.52 -10.82
N LEU A 193 -4.91 10.75 -9.72
CA LEU A 193 -3.69 10.58 -8.93
C LEU A 193 -2.56 9.98 -9.77
N ILE A 194 -2.78 8.82 -10.39
CA ILE A 194 -1.73 8.15 -11.17
C ILE A 194 -1.31 8.98 -12.41
N PRO A 195 -2.23 9.57 -13.21
CA PRO A 195 -1.86 10.51 -14.26
C PRO A 195 -1.00 11.69 -13.75
N GLN A 196 -1.34 12.28 -12.60
CA GLN A 196 -0.56 13.37 -12.02
C GLN A 196 0.84 12.92 -11.59
N LEU A 197 0.97 11.75 -10.94
CA LEU A 197 2.27 11.20 -10.56
C LEU A 197 3.15 10.91 -11.79
N ASN A 198 2.58 10.38 -12.86
CA ASN A 198 3.30 10.17 -14.13
C ASN A 198 3.72 11.50 -14.77
N SER A 199 2.88 12.53 -14.73
CA SER A 199 3.22 13.87 -15.21
C SER A 199 4.40 14.45 -14.44
N ILE A 200 4.37 14.37 -13.10
CA ILE A 200 5.47 14.82 -12.23
C ILE A 200 6.75 14.04 -12.53
N LYS A 201 6.65 12.71 -12.69
CA LYS A 201 7.80 11.87 -13.03
C LYS A 201 8.43 12.29 -14.37
N HIS A 202 7.61 12.54 -15.38
CA HIS A 202 8.07 12.99 -16.69
C HIS A 202 8.73 14.38 -16.61
N GLU A 203 8.15 15.30 -15.84
CA GLU A 203 8.71 16.63 -15.61
C GLU A 203 10.09 16.56 -14.95
N LEU A 204 10.25 15.74 -13.90
CA LEU A 204 11.55 15.54 -13.24
C LEU A 204 12.61 14.96 -14.18
N LEU A 205 12.24 14.02 -15.05
CA LEU A 205 13.15 13.45 -16.05
C LEU A 205 13.54 14.47 -17.11
N ARG A 206 12.60 15.33 -17.54
CA ARG A 206 12.87 16.44 -18.45
C ARG A 206 13.82 17.47 -17.83
N GLU A 207 13.63 17.79 -16.55
CA GLU A 207 14.53 18.68 -15.83
C GLU A 207 15.94 18.10 -15.71
N LEU A 208 16.05 16.80 -15.41
CA LEU A 208 17.33 16.11 -15.38
C LEU A 208 18.01 16.11 -16.76
N HIS A 209 17.25 15.85 -17.83
CA HIS A 209 17.75 15.92 -19.19
C HIS A 209 18.26 17.32 -19.53
N ARG A 210 17.45 18.35 -19.26
CA ARG A 210 17.81 19.75 -19.52
C ARG A 210 19.09 20.13 -18.78
N GLY A 211 19.21 19.75 -17.52
CA GLY A 211 20.40 20.06 -16.70
C GLY A 211 21.67 19.35 -17.17
N LEU A 212 21.57 18.10 -17.62
CA LEU A 212 22.74 17.31 -18.05
C LEU A 212 23.15 17.61 -19.49
N PHE A 213 22.19 17.72 -20.40
CA PHE A 213 22.47 17.75 -21.84
C PHE A 213 22.29 19.13 -22.47
N GLY A 214 21.48 20.02 -21.88
CA GLY A 214 21.30 21.39 -22.40
C GLY A 214 22.62 22.14 -22.61
N PRO A 215 23.52 22.20 -21.60
CA PRO A 215 24.82 22.85 -21.78
C PRO A 215 25.69 22.21 -22.87
N THR A 216 25.60 20.89 -23.06
CA THR A 216 26.36 20.19 -24.11
C THR A 216 25.84 20.50 -25.50
N GLU A 217 24.52 20.58 -25.67
CA GLU A 217 23.87 20.97 -26.93
C GLU A 217 24.28 22.39 -27.33
N ASP A 218 24.26 23.33 -26.38
CA ASP A 218 24.71 24.71 -26.59
C ASP A 218 26.18 24.78 -27.01
N LEU A 219 27.07 24.05 -26.32
CA LEU A 219 28.50 24.01 -26.66
C LEU A 219 28.78 23.44 -28.05
N ILE A 220 28.04 22.40 -28.46
CA ILE A 220 28.15 21.82 -29.81
C ILE A 220 27.77 22.86 -30.88
N VAL A 221 26.72 23.63 -30.64
CA VAL A 221 26.26 24.68 -31.57
C VAL A 221 27.27 25.84 -31.64
N MET A 222 27.82 26.26 -30.50
CA MET A 222 28.70 27.42 -30.42
C MET A 222 30.12 27.15 -30.90
N SER A 223 30.67 25.95 -30.69
CA SER A 223 32.09 25.69 -30.97
C SER A 223 32.39 24.22 -31.26
N ARG A 224 32.65 23.91 -32.54
CA ARG A 224 33.07 22.56 -32.98
C ARG A 224 34.41 22.11 -32.37
N SER A 225 35.31 23.04 -32.05
CA SER A 225 36.63 22.72 -31.49
C SER A 225 36.56 22.29 -30.03
N CYS A 226 35.55 22.74 -29.27
CA CYS A 226 35.37 22.38 -27.86
C CYS A 226 34.67 21.04 -27.66
N VAL A 227 34.01 20.50 -28.70
CA VAL A 227 33.26 19.24 -28.64
C VAL A 227 34.15 18.08 -28.21
N ASN A 228 35.31 17.91 -28.86
CA ASN A 228 36.20 16.79 -28.56
C ASN A 228 36.95 16.95 -27.22
N ILE A 229 37.08 18.19 -26.72
CA ILE A 229 37.85 18.50 -25.51
C ILE A 229 36.98 18.37 -24.26
N ILE A 230 35.72 18.80 -24.32
CA ILE A 230 34.85 18.90 -23.14
C ILE A 230 33.63 17.99 -23.26
N VAL A 231 32.96 18.00 -24.41
CA VAL A 231 31.69 17.29 -24.58
C VAL A 231 31.90 15.78 -24.68
N SER A 232 32.87 15.31 -25.45
CA SER A 232 33.15 13.88 -25.60
C SER A 232 33.57 13.20 -24.29
N PRO A 233 34.51 13.74 -23.48
CA PRO A 233 34.84 13.18 -22.16
C PRO A 233 33.64 13.21 -21.19
N TYR A 234 32.88 14.30 -21.17
CA TYR A 234 31.69 14.43 -20.34
C TYR A 234 30.63 13.34 -20.64
N LEU A 235 30.30 13.15 -21.92
CA LEU A 235 29.35 12.13 -22.35
C LEU A 235 29.87 10.71 -22.08
N SER A 236 31.19 10.50 -22.21
CA SER A 236 31.83 9.22 -21.91
C SER A 236 31.73 8.89 -20.41
N GLU A 237 31.97 9.87 -19.55
CA GLU A 237 31.85 9.69 -18.10
C GLU A 237 30.38 9.48 -17.66
N LEU A 238 29.42 10.20 -18.25
CA LEU A 238 27.99 9.92 -18.03
C LEU A 238 27.63 8.48 -18.41
N GLN A 239 28.15 7.99 -19.53
CA GLN A 239 27.94 6.60 -19.96
C GLN A 239 28.62 5.60 -19.01
N GLN A 240 29.81 5.92 -18.50
CA GLN A 240 30.55 5.10 -17.53
C GLN A 240 29.78 4.94 -16.23
N VAL A 241 29.18 6.02 -15.71
CA VAL A 241 28.27 5.94 -14.56
C VAL A 241 26.89 5.38 -14.92
N ASN A 242 26.66 4.93 -16.16
CA ASN A 242 25.40 4.32 -16.60
C ASN A 242 24.20 5.28 -16.60
N VAL A 243 24.44 6.55 -16.93
CA VAL A 243 23.41 7.56 -17.21
C VAL A 243 23.39 7.79 -18.71
N LYS A 244 22.35 7.29 -19.38
CA LYS A 244 22.20 7.42 -20.84
C LYS A 244 21.12 8.44 -21.18
N LEU A 245 21.31 9.15 -22.30
CA LEU A 245 20.31 10.06 -22.85
C LEU A 245 18.94 9.38 -23.04
N SER A 246 18.95 8.17 -23.61
CA SER A 246 17.74 7.36 -23.79
C SER A 246 17.05 6.99 -22.47
N ASP A 247 17.80 6.88 -21.37
CA ASP A 247 17.26 6.55 -20.05
C ASP A 247 16.46 7.70 -19.42
N LEU A 248 16.60 8.92 -19.95
CA LEU A 248 15.84 10.11 -19.52
C LEU A 248 14.62 10.39 -20.38
N HIS A 249 14.51 9.79 -21.57
CA HIS A 249 13.31 9.88 -22.41
C HIS A 249 12.22 8.88 -22.02
N PHE A 250 12.58 7.80 -21.33
CA PHE A 250 11.64 6.82 -20.80
C PHE A 250 11.45 7.03 -19.29
N PRO A 251 10.25 6.75 -18.74
CA PRO A 251 9.95 6.92 -17.32
C PRO A 251 10.67 5.87 -16.45
N ARG A 252 11.99 5.89 -16.41
CA ARG A 252 12.81 5.01 -15.57
C ARG A 252 12.86 5.52 -14.12
N ASN A 253 13.41 4.69 -13.25
CA ASN A 253 13.64 5.00 -11.85
C ASN A 253 14.60 6.20 -11.74
N ILE A 254 14.09 7.34 -11.25
CA ILE A 254 14.84 8.59 -11.10
C ILE A 254 15.95 8.41 -10.06
N ASN A 255 15.69 7.70 -8.96
CA ASN A 255 16.70 7.43 -7.94
C ASN A 255 17.91 6.68 -8.49
N ARG A 256 17.71 5.76 -9.44
CA ARG A 256 18.81 5.07 -10.12
C ARG A 256 19.71 6.08 -10.83
N ASN A 257 19.14 7.02 -11.58
CA ASN A 257 19.92 8.05 -12.29
C ASN A 257 20.65 8.96 -11.30
N LEU A 258 19.97 9.44 -10.24
CA LEU A 258 20.59 10.30 -9.23
C LEU A 258 21.74 9.60 -8.49
N ASN A 259 21.55 8.33 -8.10
CA ASN A 259 22.60 7.54 -7.43
C ASN A 259 23.78 7.25 -8.36
N ALA A 260 23.53 7.19 -9.66
CA ALA A 260 24.58 6.98 -10.64
C ALA A 260 25.38 8.27 -10.89
N LEU A 261 24.69 9.41 -11.00
CA LEU A 261 25.31 10.74 -11.07
C LEU A 261 26.15 11.06 -9.83
N ALA A 262 25.80 10.55 -8.65
CA ALA A 262 26.61 10.70 -7.46
C ALA A 262 28.01 10.07 -7.56
N LYS A 263 28.25 9.22 -8.56
CA LYS A 263 29.54 8.58 -8.84
C LYS A 263 30.33 9.28 -9.95
N PHE A 264 29.79 10.35 -10.53
CA PHE A 264 30.40 11.08 -11.63
C PHE A 264 31.71 11.73 -11.20
N ASN A 265 32.79 11.47 -11.94
CA ASN A 265 34.09 12.01 -11.63
C ASN A 265 34.47 13.16 -12.57
N TRP A 266 34.51 14.38 -12.04
CA TRP A 266 34.94 15.56 -12.81
C TRP A 266 36.41 15.54 -13.22
N ALA A 267 37.26 14.79 -12.51
CA ALA A 267 38.68 14.71 -12.85
C ALA A 267 38.89 14.04 -14.23
N ASP A 268 38.05 13.09 -14.58
CA ASP A 268 38.14 12.33 -15.85
C ASP A 268 37.63 13.13 -17.06
N VAL A 269 36.93 14.25 -16.82
CA VAL A 269 36.43 15.17 -17.86
C VAL A 269 37.43 16.29 -18.15
N LEU A 270 38.25 16.65 -17.18
CA LEU A 270 39.17 17.79 -17.24
C LEU A 270 40.64 17.40 -17.51
N SER A 271 40.93 16.10 -17.59
CA SER A 271 42.25 15.53 -17.92
C SER A 271 42.51 15.50 -19.42
#